data_AF-A0A809RNA3-F1
#
_entry.id   AF-A0A809RNA3-F1
#
_cell.length_a   1.000
_cell.length_b   1.000
_cell.length_c   1.000
_cell.angle_alpha   90.00
_cell.angle_beta   90.00
_cell.angle_gamma   90.00
#
_symmetry.space_group_name_H-M   'P 1'
#
loop_
_entity.id
_entity.type
_entity.pdbx_description
1 polymer ?
#
loop_
_entity_poly.entity_id
_entity_poly.type
_entity_poly.pdbx_seq_one_letter_code
_entity_poly.pdbx_strand_id
1 'polypeptide(L)'
;MTNEEMSAARENGKSQSDWARVHRMVKNDIEPAEDEDSPNAAALLRADLEKRRIGRPLGQDNKVQVSIRYHREVLDYFKAKGAGWQVQMDKVLLDWVKTHSTKNT
;
A
#
# COMPACT_ATOMS: atom_id res chain seq x y z
N MET A 1 -8.97 -22.33 -26.24
CA MET A 1 -9.80 -23.24 -25.44
C MET A 1 -10.67 -22.39 -24.52
N THR A 2 -11.99 -22.42 -24.69
CA THR A 2 -12.95 -21.60 -23.92
C THR A 2 -13.33 -22.29 -22.60
N ASN A 3 -13.96 -21.56 -21.68
CA ASN A 3 -14.38 -22.10 -20.37
C ASN A 3 -15.42 -23.24 -20.53
N GLU A 4 -16.29 -23.12 -21.52
CA GLU A 4 -17.28 -24.15 -21.87
C GLU A 4 -16.61 -25.43 -22.37
N GLU A 5 -15.58 -25.32 -23.22
CA GLU A 5 -14.80 -26.47 -23.69
C GLU A 5 -14.09 -27.18 -22.52
N MET A 6 -13.57 -26.44 -21.54
CA MET A 6 -12.96 -27.02 -20.33
C MET A 6 -14.00 -27.70 -19.42
N SER A 7 -15.20 -27.15 -19.29
CA SER A 7 -16.30 -27.76 -18.51
C SER A 7 -16.79 -29.05 -19.15
N ALA A 8 -17.02 -29.05 -20.47
CA ALA A 8 -17.41 -30.24 -21.22
C ALA A 8 -16.32 -31.33 -21.21
N ALA A 9 -15.03 -30.94 -21.19
CA ALA A 9 -13.92 -31.90 -21.03
C ALA A 9 -13.89 -32.53 -19.62
N ARG A 10 -14.26 -31.78 -18.58
CA ARG A 10 -14.42 -32.28 -17.20
C ARG A 10 -15.57 -33.27 -17.09
N GLU A 11 -16.72 -32.95 -17.67
CA GLU A 11 -17.90 -33.82 -17.68
C GLU A 11 -17.68 -35.13 -18.45
N ASN A 12 -16.92 -35.08 -19.54
CA ASN A 12 -16.60 -36.26 -20.36
C ASN A 12 -15.40 -37.08 -19.85
N GLY A 13 -14.86 -36.80 -18.66
CA GLY A 13 -13.71 -37.51 -18.08
C GLY A 13 -12.40 -37.33 -18.84
N LYS A 14 -12.33 -36.36 -19.76
CA LYS A 14 -11.13 -36.01 -20.56
C LYS A 14 -10.32 -34.87 -19.93
N SER A 15 -10.69 -34.44 -18.73
CA SER A 15 -9.92 -33.48 -17.94
C SER A 15 -8.57 -34.07 -17.58
N GLN A 16 -7.50 -33.39 -17.97
CA GLN A 16 -6.13 -33.75 -17.60
C GLN A 16 -5.87 -33.62 -16.08
N SER A 17 -6.79 -33.01 -15.33
CA SER A 17 -6.69 -32.85 -13.88
C SER A 17 -7.58 -33.86 -13.15
N ASP A 18 -6.96 -34.83 -12.47
CA ASP A 18 -7.61 -35.77 -11.55
C ASP A 18 -7.83 -35.12 -10.17
N TRP A 19 -8.93 -34.40 -10.01
CA TRP A 19 -9.29 -33.74 -8.76
C TRP A 19 -9.66 -34.73 -7.65
N ALA A 20 -10.17 -35.91 -7.96
CA ALA A 20 -10.51 -36.92 -6.96
C ALA A 20 -9.25 -37.43 -6.25
N ARG A 21 -8.14 -37.60 -6.99
CA ARG A 21 -6.82 -37.88 -6.41
C ARG A 21 -6.35 -36.74 -5.50
N VAL A 22 -6.45 -35.49 -5.92
CA VAL A 22 -6.06 -34.33 -5.11
C VAL A 22 -6.84 -34.28 -3.79
N HIS A 23 -8.16 -34.46 -3.83
CA HIS A 23 -8.99 -34.49 -2.62
C HIS A 23 -8.62 -35.64 -1.68
N ARG A 24 -8.24 -36.82 -2.23
CA ARG A 24 -7.73 -37.93 -1.41
C ARG A 24 -6.38 -37.62 -0.76
N MET A 25 -5.47 -36.96 -1.49
CA MET A 25 -4.17 -36.56 -0.96
C MET A 25 -4.33 -35.56 0.19
N VAL A 26 -5.18 -34.55 0.02
CA VAL A 26 -5.53 -33.58 1.09
C VAL A 26 -6.16 -34.28 2.30
N LYS A 27 -7.10 -35.21 2.09
CA LYS A 27 -7.74 -35.95 3.18
C LYS A 27 -6.75 -36.80 3.98
N ASN A 28 -5.69 -37.28 3.34
CA ASN A 28 -4.64 -38.09 3.96
C ASN A 28 -3.48 -37.25 4.50
N ASP A 29 -3.60 -35.92 4.52
CA ASP A 29 -2.59 -34.97 5.01
C ASP A 29 -1.22 -35.15 4.31
N ILE A 30 -1.25 -35.54 3.03
CA ILE A 30 -0.05 -35.71 2.23
C ILE A 30 0.32 -34.35 1.65
N GLU A 31 1.38 -33.75 2.18
CA GLU A 31 1.97 -32.56 1.57
C GLU A 31 2.60 -32.92 0.22
N PRO A 32 2.32 -32.16 -0.86
CA PRO A 32 3.03 -32.34 -2.12
C PRO A 32 4.51 -32.08 -1.90
N ALA A 33 5.37 -32.91 -2.51
CA ALA A 33 6.80 -32.69 -2.46
C ALA A 33 7.15 -31.32 -3.07
N GLU A 34 8.13 -30.63 -2.48
CA GLU A 34 8.68 -29.44 -3.11
C GLU A 34 9.45 -29.87 -4.37
N ASP A 35 8.96 -29.45 -5.53
CA ASP A 35 9.59 -29.67 -6.83
C ASP A 35 9.66 -28.35 -7.62
N GLU A 36 10.34 -28.38 -8.76
CA GLU A 36 10.59 -27.18 -9.59
C GLU A 36 9.30 -26.49 -10.06
N ASP A 37 8.23 -27.26 -10.29
CA ASP A 37 6.92 -26.77 -10.76
C ASP A 37 5.98 -26.40 -9.59
N SER A 38 6.31 -26.78 -8.36
CA SER A 38 5.53 -26.49 -7.16
C SER A 38 6.39 -25.92 -6.01
N PRO A 39 7.01 -24.74 -6.20
CA PRO A 39 7.81 -24.11 -5.16
C PRO A 39 6.96 -23.62 -3.98
N ASN A 40 7.60 -23.50 -2.82
CA ASN A 40 6.97 -22.99 -1.61
C ASN A 40 6.57 -21.51 -1.74
N ALA A 41 5.32 -21.28 -2.13
CA ALA A 41 4.78 -19.94 -2.33
C ALA A 41 4.90 -19.05 -1.07
N ALA A 42 4.79 -19.64 0.13
CA ALA A 42 4.89 -18.90 1.38
C ALA A 42 6.33 -18.39 1.63
N ALA A 43 7.34 -19.21 1.33
CA ALA A 43 8.75 -18.81 1.44
C ALA A 43 9.10 -17.71 0.42
N LEU A 44 8.62 -17.85 -0.82
CA LEU A 44 8.83 -16.85 -1.88
C LEU A 44 8.21 -15.49 -1.52
N LEU A 45 6.99 -15.51 -0.99
CA LEU A 45 6.31 -14.28 -0.55
C LEU A 45 7.08 -13.57 0.56
N ARG A 46 7.58 -14.33 1.55
CA ARG A 46 8.40 -13.77 2.64
C ARG A 46 9.69 -13.15 2.12
N ALA A 47 10.39 -13.84 1.23
CA ALA A 47 11.62 -13.33 0.63
C ALA A 47 11.38 -12.04 -0.19
N ASP A 48 10.24 -11.96 -0.88
CA ASP A 48 9.85 -10.76 -1.62
C ASP A 48 9.50 -9.59 -0.67
N LEU A 49 8.79 -9.87 0.42
CA LEU A 49 8.49 -8.88 1.46
C LEU A 49 9.75 -8.37 2.18
N GLU A 50 10.72 -9.24 2.46
CA GLU A 50 12.02 -8.88 3.05
C GLU A 50 12.81 -7.95 2.11
N LYS A 51 12.78 -8.22 0.80
CA LYS A 51 13.45 -7.39 -0.23
C LYS A 51 12.74 -6.07 -0.48
N ARG A 52 11.41 -6.02 -0.30
CA ARG A 52 10.63 -4.79 -0.34
C ARG A 52 10.99 -3.94 0.87
N ARG A 53 12.00 -3.07 0.72
CA ARG A 53 12.26 -1.94 1.62
C ARG A 53 10.92 -1.24 1.85
N ILE A 54 10.41 -1.34 3.07
CA ILE A 54 9.22 -0.67 3.59
C ILE A 54 9.20 0.75 2.99
N GLY A 55 8.18 1.01 2.17
CA GLY A 55 8.03 2.28 1.45
C GLY A 55 8.02 3.48 2.42
N ARG A 56 8.33 4.65 1.85
CA ARG A 56 8.44 6.01 2.45
C ARG A 56 8.40 6.04 4.00
N PRO A 57 9.47 6.50 4.68
CA PRO A 57 9.48 6.60 6.14
C PRO A 57 8.20 7.29 6.62
N LEU A 58 7.55 6.67 7.62
CA LEU A 58 6.36 7.20 8.28
C LEU A 58 6.63 8.67 8.61
N GLY A 59 5.89 9.57 7.98
CA GLY A 59 6.25 10.98 7.89
C GLY A 59 6.60 11.57 9.25
N GLN A 60 7.85 11.98 9.43
CA GLN A 60 8.35 12.72 10.59
C GLN A 60 7.79 14.15 10.67
N ASP A 61 6.93 14.56 9.72
CA ASP A 61 6.32 15.87 9.71
C ASP A 61 5.11 15.88 10.65
N ASN A 62 5.26 16.50 11.82
CA ASN A 62 4.17 16.82 12.77
C ASN A 62 3.14 17.84 12.21
N LYS A 63 2.93 17.85 10.89
CA LYS A 63 2.01 18.76 10.21
C LYS A 63 0.61 18.19 10.31
N VAL A 64 -0.28 18.95 10.95
CA VAL A 64 -1.69 18.61 11.06
C VAL A 64 -2.47 19.33 9.96
N GLN A 65 -3.24 18.59 9.17
CA GLN A 65 -4.15 19.19 8.20
C GLN A 65 -5.34 19.81 8.93
N VAL A 66 -5.51 21.13 8.77
CA VAL A 66 -6.60 21.90 9.36
C VAL A 66 -7.26 22.78 8.31
N SER A 67 -8.56 23.04 8.46
CA SER A 67 -9.30 23.98 7.61
C SER A 67 -9.50 25.29 8.37
N ILE A 68 -8.78 26.34 7.99
CA ILE A 68 -8.80 27.66 8.63
C ILE A 68 -9.23 28.71 7.60
N ARG A 69 -10.05 29.69 8.02
CA ARG A 69 -10.41 30.84 7.21
C ARG A 69 -9.42 31.98 7.45
N TYR A 70 -8.86 32.53 6.38
CA TYR A 70 -7.99 33.71 6.41
C TYR A 70 -8.68 34.91 5.74
N HIS A 71 -8.27 36.12 6.12
CA HIS A 71 -8.64 37.32 5.40
C HIS A 71 -8.11 37.27 3.95
N ARG A 72 -8.89 37.83 3.02
CA ARG A 72 -8.56 37.81 1.59
C ARG A 72 -7.21 38.47 1.30
N GLU A 73 -6.93 39.61 1.93
CA GLU A 73 -5.68 40.35 1.76
C GLU A 73 -4.43 39.49 2.10
N VAL A 74 -4.53 38.63 3.11
CA VAL A 74 -3.45 37.73 3.53
C VAL A 74 -3.20 36.69 2.44
N LEU A 75 -4.27 36.06 1.93
CA LEU A 75 -4.15 35.07 0.86
C LEU A 75 -3.62 35.68 -0.43
N ASP A 76 -4.11 36.87 -0.80
CA ASP A 76 -3.69 37.55 -2.02
C ASP A 76 -2.20 37.93 -1.95
N TYR A 77 -1.72 38.40 -0.79
CA TYR A 77 -0.30 38.69 -0.56
C TYR A 77 0.59 37.45 -0.73
N PHE A 78 0.25 36.32 -0.12
CA PHE A 78 1.07 35.12 -0.22
C PHE A 78 0.98 34.47 -1.61
N LYS A 79 -0.21 34.40 -2.22
CA LYS A 79 -0.39 33.85 -3.58
C LYS A 79 0.41 34.63 -4.63
N ALA A 80 0.55 35.94 -4.47
CA ALA A 80 1.37 36.77 -5.36
C ALA A 80 2.87 36.36 -5.37
N LYS A 81 3.34 35.63 -4.34
CA LYS A 81 4.73 35.13 -4.27
C LYS A 81 4.98 33.87 -5.10
N GLY A 82 3.93 33.30 -5.71
CA GLY A 82 4.03 32.19 -6.65
C GLY A 82 3.97 30.80 -6.01
N ALA A 83 4.63 29.83 -6.65
CA ALA A 83 4.60 28.44 -6.21
C ALA A 83 5.18 28.28 -4.79
N GLY A 84 4.51 27.48 -3.96
CA GLY A 84 4.94 27.26 -2.57
C GLY A 84 4.50 28.36 -1.59
N TRP A 85 3.57 29.24 -1.97
CA TRP A 85 3.05 30.29 -1.09
C TRP A 85 2.50 29.77 0.25
N GLN A 86 1.90 28.57 0.29
CA GLN A 86 1.46 27.93 1.53
C GLN A 86 2.63 27.58 2.45
N VAL A 87 3.73 27.06 1.89
CA VAL A 87 4.96 26.74 2.66
C VAL A 87 5.60 28.02 3.20
N GLN A 88 5.55 29.10 2.43
CA GLN A 88 6.04 30.40 2.90
C GLN A 88 5.16 30.97 4.02
N MET A 89 3.84 30.85 3.89
CA MET A 89 2.89 31.25 4.93
C MET A 89 3.12 30.46 6.23
N ASP A 90 3.28 29.13 6.12
CA ASP A 90 3.60 28.25 7.24
C ASP A 90 4.90 28.68 7.97
N LYS A 91 5.97 28.99 7.22
CA LYS A 91 7.23 29.50 7.79
C LYS A 91 7.04 30.80 8.57
N VAL A 92 6.25 31.74 8.04
CA VAL A 92 5.96 33.02 8.72
C VAL A 92 5.17 32.79 10.00
N LEU A 93 4.17 31.92 9.97
CA LEU A 93 3.41 31.56 11.18
C LEU A 93 4.29 30.88 12.23
N LEU A 94 5.17 29.97 11.80
CA LEU A 94 6.10 29.29 12.70
C LEU A 94 7.09 30.27 13.34
N ASP A 95 7.61 31.22 12.58
CA ASP A 95 8.52 32.25 13.08
C ASP A 95 7.81 33.22 14.05
N TRP A 96 6.57 33.59 13.74
CA TRP A 96 5.73 34.38 14.65
C TRP A 96 5.52 33.64 15.98
N VAL A 97 5.20 32.34 15.95
CA VAL A 97 5.07 31.52 17.16
C VAL A 97 6.38 31.46 17.93
N LYS A 98 7.54 31.30 17.29
CA LYS A 98 8.85 31.25 17.97
C LYS A 98 9.19 32.56 18.67
N THR A 99 8.86 33.69 18.04
CA THR A 99 9.19 35.04 18.54
C THR A 99 8.18 35.54 19.57
N HIS A 100 6.93 35.08 19.51
CA HIS A 100 5.83 35.54 20.37
C HIS A 100 5.33 34.49 21.36
N SER A 101 5.93 33.30 21.38
CA SER A 101 5.77 32.37 22.50
C SER A 101 6.59 32.90 23.68
N THR A 102 6.02 33.90 24.38
CA THR A 102 6.30 34.06 25.80
C THR A 102 5.98 32.72 26.41
N LYS A 103 7.00 31.97 26.87
CA LYS A 103 6.82 30.64 27.49
C LYS A 103 5.54 30.66 28.34
N ASN A 104 4.47 30.08 27.81
CA ASN A 104 3.28 29.83 28.61
C ASN A 104 3.68 28.67 29.50
N THR A 105 4.08 29.05 30.72
CA THR A 105 4.26 28.28 31.96
C THR A 105 4.61 26.80 31.83
#